data_AF-A0AAW0T0H8-F1
#
_entry.id   AF-A0AAW0T0H8-F1
#
_cell.length_a   1.000
_cell.length_b   1.000
_cell.length_c   1.000
_cell.angle_alpha   90.00
_cell.angle_beta   90.00
_cell.angle_gamma   90.00
#
_symmetry.space_group_name_H-M   'P 1'
#
loop_
_entity.id
_entity.type
_entity.pdbx_description
1 polymer ?
#
loop_
_entity_poly.entity_id
_entity_poly.type
_entity_poly.pdbx_seq_one_letter_code
_entity_poly.pdbx_strand_id
1 'polypeptide(L)'
;MGRGPQMSPEISILGDFNVHLSSLFTDHPGELAFNFAILHDLEQLVQHPTHIPDRLEDTPNILDLFLTSNPSAYAVTLSSPLGSSDHNIISVSCPIAPVPPQDPPKQRCLLRFASASWGT
;
A
#
# COMPACT_ATOMS: atom_id res chain seq x y z
N MET A 1 -35.64 6.13 -15.92
CA MET A 1 -34.35 5.39 -15.99
C MET A 1 -33.37 6.11 -15.08
N GLY A 2 -33.18 5.65 -13.85
CA GLY A 2 -32.13 6.17 -12.98
C GLY A 2 -30.77 5.67 -13.50
N ARG A 3 -29.75 6.53 -13.54
CA ARG A 3 -28.37 6.08 -13.70
C ARG A 3 -28.11 5.02 -12.61
N GLY A 4 -27.64 3.83 -13.00
CA GLY A 4 -27.07 2.89 -12.04
C GLY A 4 -25.96 3.56 -11.23
N PRO A 5 -25.60 3.03 -10.05
CA PRO A 5 -24.56 3.60 -9.21
C PRO A 5 -23.31 3.83 -10.05
N GLN A 6 -22.82 5.08 -10.05
CA GLN A 6 -21.58 5.43 -10.71
C GLN A 6 -20.46 4.78 -9.91
N MET A 7 -19.92 3.67 -10.41
CA MET A 7 -18.75 3.04 -9.80
C MET A 7 -17.55 3.97 -10.03
N SER A 8 -17.06 4.61 -8.96
CA SER A 8 -15.72 5.19 -8.96
C SER A 8 -14.69 4.07 -9.06
N PRO A 9 -13.56 4.28 -9.77
CA PRO A 9 -12.47 3.31 -9.74
C PRO A 9 -11.95 3.15 -8.32
N GLU A 10 -11.74 1.91 -7.90
CA GLU A 10 -11.07 1.60 -6.64
C GLU A 10 -9.55 1.76 -6.81
N ILE A 11 -8.91 2.42 -5.85
CA ILE A 11 -7.46 2.64 -5.84
C ILE A 11 -6.87 1.85 -4.68
N SER A 12 -5.75 1.17 -4.92
CA SER A 12 -4.98 0.45 -3.92
C SER A 12 -3.49 0.55 -4.24
N ILE A 13 -2.69 0.92 -3.24
CA ILE A 13 -1.25 1.17 -3.36
C ILE A 13 -0.56 0.38 -2.25
N LEU A 14 0.28 -0.58 -2.61
CA LEU A 14 1.10 -1.38 -1.70
C LEU A 14 2.57 -1.21 -2.08
N GLY A 15 3.42 -0.92 -1.10
CA GLY A 15 4.86 -0.89 -1.32
C GLY A 15 5.64 -0.40 -0.11
N ASP A 16 6.96 -0.36 -0.25
CA ASP A 16 7.87 0.28 0.68
C ASP A 16 7.89 1.79 0.41
N PHE A 17 7.47 2.57 1.39
CA PHE A 17 7.47 4.03 1.30
C PHE A 17 8.68 4.62 2.02
N ASN A 18 9.37 3.84 2.84
CA ASN A 18 10.46 4.29 3.72
C ASN A 18 10.09 5.55 4.52
N VAL A 19 8.83 5.62 4.98
CA VAL A 19 8.31 6.73 5.80
C VAL A 19 7.83 6.21 7.15
N HIS A 20 7.95 7.03 8.19
CA HIS A 20 7.45 6.67 9.51
C HIS A 20 6.02 7.18 9.69
N LEU A 21 5.04 6.29 9.55
CA LEU A 21 3.64 6.56 9.88
C LEU A 21 3.32 6.06 11.30
N SER A 22 3.73 6.81 12.32
CA SER A 22 3.30 6.56 13.71
C SER A 22 2.35 7.67 14.18
N SER A 23 1.33 7.30 14.97
CA SER A 23 0.25 8.20 15.42
C SER A 23 0.69 9.38 16.30
N LEU A 24 1.96 9.43 16.72
CA LEU A 24 2.51 10.47 17.59
C LEU A 24 3.80 11.10 17.07
N PHE A 25 4.46 10.49 16.08
CA PHE A 25 5.68 11.01 15.46
C PHE A 25 5.77 10.55 14.00
N THR A 26 5.46 11.45 13.07
CA THR A 26 5.80 11.29 11.66
C THR A 26 7.02 12.14 11.35
N ASP A 27 7.96 11.60 10.57
CA ASP A 27 8.97 12.42 9.92
C ASP A 27 8.30 13.28 8.83
N HIS A 28 9.05 14.23 8.25
CA HIS A 28 8.48 15.07 7.19
C HIS A 28 7.92 14.25 5.99
N PRO A 29 8.60 13.20 5.51
CA PRO A 29 8.03 12.27 4.53
C PRO A 29 6.73 11.58 4.99
N GLY A 30 6.67 11.11 6.23
CA GLY A 30 5.47 10.49 6.81
C GLY A 30 4.28 11.44 6.88
N GLU A 31 4.51 12.71 7.20
CA GLU A 31 3.47 13.75 7.18
C GLU A 31 2.93 13.95 5.76
N LEU A 32 3.81 13.99 4.75
CA LEU A 32 3.40 14.12 3.34
C LEU A 32 2.59 12.90 2.88
N ALA A 33 3.01 11.69 3.25
CA ALA A 33 2.28 10.46 2.95
C ALA A 33 0.90 10.43 3.62
N PHE A 34 0.80 10.90 4.86
CA PHE A 34 -0.45 11.04 5.59
C PHE A 34 -1.40 12.04 4.93
N ASN A 35 -0.90 13.23 4.59
CA ASN A 35 -1.68 14.25 3.89
C ASN A 35 -2.13 13.79 2.51
N PHE A 36 -1.30 13.05 1.78
CA PHE A 36 -1.67 12.41 0.53
C PHE A 36 -2.84 11.44 0.72
N ALA A 37 -2.78 10.58 1.75
CA ALA A 37 -3.85 9.63 2.04
C ALA A 37 -5.17 10.36 2.36
N ILE A 38 -5.15 11.42 3.19
CA ILE A 38 -6.32 12.24 3.49
C ILE A 38 -6.89 12.91 2.23
N LEU A 39 -6.03 13.55 1.42
CA LEU A 39 -6.45 14.27 0.21
C LEU A 39 -7.12 13.39 -0.84
N HIS A 40 -6.84 12.08 -0.80
CA HIS A 40 -7.34 11.11 -1.76
C HIS A 40 -8.32 10.09 -1.16
N ASP A 41 -8.81 10.34 0.07
CA ASP A 41 -9.73 9.44 0.78
C ASP A 41 -9.21 7.99 0.85
N LEU A 42 -7.91 7.83 1.12
CA LEU A 42 -7.25 6.53 1.25
C LEU A 42 -7.01 6.19 2.72
N GLU A 43 -7.23 4.94 3.07
CA GLU A 43 -6.94 4.40 4.40
C GLU A 43 -5.73 3.47 4.37
N GLN A 44 -4.85 3.61 5.36
CA GLN A 44 -3.73 2.72 5.62
C GLN A 44 -4.17 1.51 6.45
N LEU A 45 -4.01 0.30 5.92
CA LEU A 45 -4.46 -0.93 6.60
C LEU A 45 -3.36 -1.72 7.32
N VAL A 46 -2.08 -1.41 7.09
CA VAL A 46 -0.98 -2.11 7.79
C VAL A 46 -0.84 -1.55 9.21
N GLN A 47 -1.02 -2.40 10.22
CA GLN A 47 -1.04 -2.01 11.64
C GLN A 47 0.14 -2.53 12.47
N HIS A 48 0.97 -3.40 11.91
CA HIS A 48 2.12 -3.96 12.64
C HIS A 48 3.42 -3.68 11.89
N PRO A 49 4.56 -3.63 12.60
CA PRO A 49 5.86 -3.42 11.99
C PRO A 49 6.13 -4.34 10.81
N THR A 50 6.58 -3.73 9.72
CA THR A 50 6.93 -4.43 8.49
C THR A 50 8.43 -4.61 8.40
N HIS A 51 9.20 -3.70 8.96
CA HIS A 51 10.67 -3.78 9.02
C HIS A 51 11.15 -4.30 10.38
N ILE A 52 12.04 -5.30 10.32
CA ILE A 52 12.77 -5.87 11.45
C ILE A 52 14.16 -5.22 11.47
N PRO A 53 14.49 -4.41 12.48
CA PRO A 53 15.77 -3.74 12.50
C PRO A 53 16.94 -4.69 12.75
N ASP A 54 18.05 -4.44 12.05
CA ASP A 54 19.32 -5.17 12.22
C ASP A 54 20.03 -4.86 13.56
N ARG A 55 19.71 -3.71 14.16
CA ARG A 55 20.34 -3.24 15.41
C ARG A 55 19.41 -3.52 16.58
N LEU A 56 19.98 -4.10 17.64
CA LEU A 56 19.23 -4.53 18.83
C LEU A 56 18.47 -3.39 19.55
N GLU A 57 18.87 -2.14 19.36
CA GLU A 57 18.30 -0.96 20.01
C GLU A 57 17.24 -0.24 19.16
N ASP A 58 17.10 -0.61 17.89
CA ASP A 58 16.14 0.03 16.99
C ASP A 58 14.75 -0.56 17.20
N THR A 59 13.73 0.28 17.10
CA THR A 59 12.33 -0.14 17.25
C THR A 59 11.79 -0.63 15.91
N PRO A 60 11.05 -1.76 15.86
CA PRO A 60 10.36 -2.20 14.66
C PRO A 60 9.39 -1.13 14.14
N ASN A 61 9.42 -0.87 12.83
CA ASN A 61 8.67 0.22 12.21
C ASN A 61 7.78 -0.28 11.07
N ILE A 62 6.72 0.48 10.79
CA ILE A 62 5.86 0.30 9.62
C ILE A 62 6.42 1.19 8.52
N LEU A 63 7.19 0.61 7.59
CA LEU A 63 7.76 1.30 6.43
C LEU A 63 7.00 0.97 5.14
N ASP A 64 6.43 -0.23 5.09
CA ASP A 64 5.59 -0.68 4.00
C ASP A 64 4.13 -0.34 4.31
N LEU A 65 3.48 0.33 3.36
CA LEU A 65 2.11 0.81 3.52
C LEU A 65 1.17 0.14 2.52
N PHE A 66 -0.07 -0.04 2.94
CA PHE A 66 -1.17 -0.41 2.07
C PHE A 66 -2.28 0.64 2.16
N LEU A 67 -2.30 1.55 1.19
CA LEU A 67 -3.30 2.62 1.06
C LEU A 67 -4.42 2.17 0.12
N THR A 68 -5.68 2.25 0.55
CA THR A 68 -6.83 1.87 -0.30
C THR A 68 -8.02 2.78 -0.11
N SER A 69 -8.78 3.02 -1.19
CA SER A 69 -10.06 3.73 -1.15
C SER A 69 -11.23 2.82 -0.72
N ASN A 70 -10.99 1.52 -0.53
CA ASN A 70 -12.02 0.55 -0.13
C ASN A 70 -11.48 -0.39 0.97
N PRO A 71 -11.26 0.13 2.18
CA PRO A 71 -10.65 -0.63 3.28
C PRO A 71 -11.45 -1.90 3.62
N SER A 72 -12.78 -1.83 3.51
CA SER A 72 -13.68 -2.94 3.84
C SER A 72 -13.54 -4.16 2.91
N ALA A 73 -12.98 -3.97 1.72
CA ALA A 73 -12.77 -5.03 0.75
C ALA A 73 -11.46 -5.79 0.94
N TYR A 74 -10.60 -5.41 1.87
CA TYR A 74 -9.30 -6.06 2.02
C TYR A 74 -9.10 -6.63 3.41
N ALA A 75 -8.51 -7.82 3.47
CA ALA A 75 -7.86 -8.30 4.67
C ALA A 75 -6.35 -8.31 4.45
N VAL A 76 -5.62 -7.76 5.41
CA VAL A 76 -4.16 -7.70 5.42
C VAL A 76 -3.64 -8.68 6.45
N THR A 77 -2.71 -9.53 6.04
CA THR A 77 -1.95 -10.40 6.94
C THR A 77 -0.47 -10.15 6.76
N LEU A 78 0.27 -10.30 7.85
CA LEU A 78 1.73 -10.22 7.88
C LEU A 78 2.27 -11.61 8.21
N SER A 79 3.34 -11.99 7.53
CA SER A 79 4.12 -13.19 7.86
C SER A 79 5.60 -12.87 7.92
N SER A 80 6.37 -13.77 8.54
CA SER A 80 7.81 -13.64 8.66
C SER A 80 8.49 -13.34 7.31
N PRO A 81 9.66 -12.68 7.34
CA PRO A 81 10.36 -12.30 6.12
C PRO A 81 10.68 -13.49 5.23
N LEU A 82 10.73 -13.24 3.92
CA LEU A 82 11.17 -14.26 2.97
C LEU A 82 12.71 -14.30 2.93
N GLY A 83 13.28 -15.41 3.38
CA GLY A 83 14.73 -15.61 3.33
C GLY A 83 15.47 -14.67 4.29
N SER A 84 16.39 -13.87 3.76
CA SER A 84 17.21 -12.91 4.53
C SER A 84 16.69 -11.48 4.48
N SER A 85 15.44 -11.29 4.02
CA SER A 85 14.79 -9.98 4.07
C SER A 85 14.64 -9.54 5.53
N ASP A 86 14.88 -8.27 5.79
CA ASP A 86 14.53 -7.55 7.01
C ASP A 86 13.06 -7.09 6.98
N HIS A 87 12.39 -7.15 5.83
CA HIS A 87 10.96 -6.88 5.71
C HIS A 87 10.08 -8.13 5.80
N ASN A 88 9.07 -8.08 6.66
CA ASN A 88 7.95 -9.02 6.75
C ASN A 88 7.16 -9.04 5.43
N ILE A 89 6.62 -10.19 5.06
CA ILE A 89 5.76 -10.30 3.88
C ILE A 89 4.39 -9.72 4.22
N ILE A 90 3.90 -8.80 3.39
CA ILE A 90 2.51 -8.34 3.40
C ILE A 90 1.70 -9.15 2.40
N SER A 91 0.67 -9.84 2.90
CA SER A 91 -0.33 -10.49 2.07
C SER A 91 -1.65 -9.73 2.15
N VAL A 92 -2.19 -9.38 1.00
CA VAL A 92 -3.47 -8.68 0.86
C VAL A 92 -4.44 -9.61 0.15
N SER A 93 -5.54 -9.98 0.81
CA SER A 93 -6.62 -10.76 0.19
C SER A 93 -7.79 -9.87 -0.17
N CYS A 94 -8.26 -10.00 -1.41
CA CYS A 94 -9.44 -9.32 -1.92
C CYS A 94 -10.55 -10.34 -2.20
N PRO A 95 -11.80 -10.13 -1.77
CA PRO A 95 -12.91 -11.03 -2.01
C PRO A 95 -13.47 -10.94 -3.44
N ILE A 96 -12.87 -10.12 -4.31
CA ILE A 96 -13.35 -9.98 -5.68
C ILE A 96 -13.08 -11.27 -6.46
N ALA A 97 -14.13 -12.05 -6.69
CA ALA A 97 -14.16 -12.99 -7.81
C ALA A 97 -13.93 -12.16 -9.08
N PRO A 98 -12.99 -12.52 -9.97
CA PRO A 98 -12.76 -11.76 -11.19
C PRO A 98 -14.08 -11.69 -11.96
N VAL A 99 -14.66 -10.49 -12.03
CA VAL A 99 -15.78 -10.25 -12.93
C VAL A 99 -15.23 -10.52 -14.34
N PRO A 100 -15.82 -11.46 -15.09
CA PRO A 100 -15.38 -11.71 -16.45
C PRO A 100 -15.37 -10.38 -17.20
N PRO A 101 -14.25 -9.98 -17.83
CA PRO A 101 -14.21 -8.75 -18.58
C PRO A 101 -15.34 -8.77 -19.61
N GLN A 102 -16.29 -7.84 -19.48
CA GLN A 102 -17.43 -7.70 -20.38
C GLN A 102 -16.99 -7.16 -21.75
N ASP A 103 -15.84 -6.49 -21.78
CA ASP A 103 -15.20 -5.95 -22.98
C ASP A 103 -14.10 -6.89 -23.51
N PRO A 104 -13.85 -6.92 -24.84
CA PRO A 104 -12.68 -7.57 -25.40
C PRO A 104 -11.39 -7.01 -24.77
N PRO A 105 -10.35 -7.84 -24.59
CA PRO A 105 -9.12 -7.43 -23.90
C PRO A 105 -8.50 -6.20 -24.57
N LYS A 106 -8.60 -5.05 -23.92
CA LYS A 106 -7.88 -3.82 -24.31
C LYS A 106 -6.39 -4.04 -24.04
N GLN A 107 -5.54 -3.52 -24.93
CA GLN A 107 -4.09 -3.57 -24.73
C GLN A 107 -3.72 -2.94 -23.38
N ARG A 108 -2.96 -3.68 -22.57
CA ARG A 108 -2.37 -3.16 -21.34
C ARG A 108 -1.28 -2.16 -21.70
N CYS A 109 -1.47 -0.90 -21.38
CA CYS A 109 -0.39 0.10 -21.42
C CYS A 109 0.52 -0.15 -20.22
N LEU A 110 1.70 -0.71 -20.46
CA LEU A 110 2.72 -0.87 -19.43
C LEU A 110 3.68 0.32 -19.51
N LEU A 111 3.53 1.26 -18.58
CA LEU A 111 4.50 2.34 -18.42
C LEU A 111 5.66 1.83 -17.56
N ARG A 112 6.88 1.83 -18.10
CA ARG A 112 8.11 1.62 -17.33
C ARG A 112 8.77 2.98 -17.17
N PHE A 113 8.86 3.47 -15.95
CA PHE A 113 9.81 4.54 -15.64
C PHE A 113 11.20 3.92 -15.50
N ALA A 114 12.21 4.56 -16.08
CA ALA A 114 13.60 4.28 -15.73
C ALA A 114 13.74 4.58 -14.24
N SER A 115 14.34 3.64 -13.50
CA SER A 115 14.60 3.72 -12.06
C SER A 115 14.88 5.13 -11.56
N ALA A 116 14.34 5.50 -10.40
CA ALA A 116 14.71 6.75 -9.76
C ALA A 116 16.19 6.71 -9.31
N SER A 117 16.95 7.74 -9.72
CA SER A 117 18.31 7.99 -9.26
C SER A 117 18.25 8.60 -7.86
N TRP A 118 18.16 7.76 -6.83
CA TRP A 118 18.12 8.19 -5.43
C TRP A 118 19.51 8.45 -4.80
N GLY A 119 20.59 8.34 -5.58
CA GLY A 119 21.96 8.59 -5.11
C GLY A 119 22.46 9.99 -5.44
N THR A 120 22.98 10.69 -4.43
CA THR A 120 24.03 11.71 -4.59
C THR A 120 25.38 11.10 -4.27
#